data_AF-A0A0G1YBF4-F1
#
_entry.id   AF-A0A0G1YBF4-F1
#
_cell.length_a   1.000
_cell.length_b   1.000
_cell.length_c   1.000
_cell.angle_alpha   90.00
_cell.angle_beta   90.00
_cell.angle_gamma   90.00
#
_symmetry.space_group_name_H-M   'P 1'
#
loop_
_entity.id
_entity.type
_entity.pdbx_description
1 polymer ?
#
loop_
_entity_poly.entity_id
_entity_poly.type
_entity_poly.pdbx_seq_one_letter_code
_entity_poly.pdbx_strand_id
1 'polypeptide(L)'
;MKKAINIFGVALLLVFVIPAAVLAQEATSTPEVATTTPETIDTATSTPHLAIEGSVDVPASCEVIDTDGVPHTYLEAYLGICALEAALSNGLITDVQLSNAYPSIGLFVTTIDGVAADPNSQYWAVYQNGQFAEYGLTLLQISAGDTLMLRLSDFSGNNLGDQVTLDIRSLVSTTTVATSTESSGGDAAAMPEQNSGSGGGGGDSDETFDVSAALAYLAGQQQSDGSFGSLFLSDWAALALASADEGPARPPRSRA
;
A
#
# COMPACT_ATOMS: atom_id res chain seq x y z
N MET A 1 11.57 -64.75 49.09
CA MET A 1 10.73 -65.21 50.23
C MET A 1 9.26 -64.93 49.88
N LYS A 2 8.39 -65.95 50.00
CA LYS A 2 6.91 -66.01 50.17
C LYS A 2 5.97 -64.88 49.66
N LYS A 3 5.17 -65.25 48.63
CA LYS A 3 3.69 -65.10 48.34
C LYS A 3 2.78 -64.01 48.98
N ALA A 4 2.04 -63.31 48.08
CA ALA A 4 0.57 -63.02 47.97
C ALA A 4 -0.16 -62.17 49.08
N ILE A 5 -1.24 -61.36 48.90
CA ILE A 5 -2.36 -61.29 47.91
C ILE A 5 -3.23 -59.97 48.11
N ASN A 6 -3.81 -59.39 47.02
CA ASN A 6 -5.14 -58.72 46.75
C ASN A 6 -5.90 -57.76 47.73
N ILE A 7 -6.85 -56.84 47.41
CA ILE A 7 -7.57 -56.20 46.24
C ILE A 7 -8.48 -55.05 46.80
N PHE A 8 -8.76 -53.97 46.02
CA PHE A 8 -10.04 -53.20 45.79
C PHE A 8 -9.69 -51.73 45.39
N GLY A 9 -9.89 -51.21 44.16
CA GLY A 9 -11.15 -50.90 43.44
C GLY A 9 -11.61 -49.45 43.80
N VAL A 10 -11.90 -48.47 42.95
CA VAL A 10 -12.41 -48.37 41.57
C VAL A 10 -12.17 -46.94 41.06
N ALA A 11 -11.80 -46.76 39.79
CA ALA A 11 -11.83 -45.49 39.05
C ALA A 11 -13.14 -45.42 38.23
N LEU A 12 -13.83 -44.26 38.23
CA LEU A 12 -14.99 -44.03 37.37
C LEU A 12 -14.86 -42.69 36.65
N LEU A 13 -14.64 -42.81 35.33
CA LEU A 13 -14.69 -41.76 34.33
C LEU A 13 -16.06 -41.89 33.63
N LEU A 14 -16.86 -40.83 33.62
CA LEU A 14 -18.16 -40.80 32.96
C LEU A 14 -18.16 -39.72 31.86
N VAL A 15 -18.06 -40.20 30.62
CA VAL A 15 -18.45 -39.48 29.41
C VAL A 15 -19.96 -39.62 29.28
N PHE A 16 -20.70 -38.52 29.16
CA PHE A 16 -22.12 -38.54 28.78
C PHE A 16 -22.31 -37.81 27.45
N VAL A 17 -22.67 -38.61 26.45
CA VAL A 17 -23.19 -38.21 25.14
C VAL A 17 -24.60 -37.65 25.34
N ILE A 18 -24.90 -36.47 24.79
CA ILE A 18 -26.27 -35.94 24.73
C ILE A 18 -26.77 -36.06 23.28
N PRO A 19 -27.94 -36.71 23.03
CA PRO A 19 -28.53 -36.83 21.71
C PRO A 19 -29.36 -35.59 21.35
N ALA A 20 -29.41 -35.30 20.05
CA ALA A 20 -30.33 -34.36 19.44
C ALA A 20 -31.77 -34.91 19.50
N ALA A 21 -32.71 -34.09 19.99
CA ALA A 21 -34.14 -34.29 19.78
C ALA A 21 -34.84 -32.94 19.61
N VAL A 22 -35.32 -32.74 18.38
CA VAL A 22 -36.24 -31.69 17.95
C VAL A 22 -37.59 -31.89 18.63
N LEU A 23 -38.12 -30.85 19.27
CA LEU A 23 -39.54 -30.72 19.58
C LEU A 23 -39.96 -29.28 19.29
N ALA A 24 -40.91 -29.16 18.36
CA ALA A 24 -41.59 -27.93 17.99
C ALA A 24 -42.27 -27.30 19.21
N GLN A 25 -42.19 -25.97 19.34
CA GLN A 25 -43.11 -25.21 20.16
C GLN A 25 -43.99 -24.34 19.26
N GLU A 26 -45.28 -24.66 19.31
CA GLU A 26 -46.36 -23.92 18.68
C GLU A 26 -46.49 -22.53 19.30
N ALA A 27 -46.68 -21.54 18.45
CA ALA A 27 -46.94 -20.17 18.83
C ALA A 27 -48.27 -20.05 19.58
N THR A 28 -48.27 -19.37 20.73
CA THR A 28 -49.47 -18.78 21.34
C THR A 28 -49.22 -17.30 21.49
N SER A 29 -49.76 -16.53 20.56
CA SER A 29 -49.69 -15.07 20.53
C SER A 29 -50.77 -14.48 21.43
N THR A 30 -50.35 -13.71 22.43
CA THR A 30 -51.21 -12.73 23.11
C THR A 30 -51.18 -11.43 22.29
N PRO A 31 -52.32 -10.85 21.85
CA PRO A 31 -52.31 -9.53 21.23
C PRO A 31 -52.15 -8.46 22.32
N GLU A 32 -50.94 -7.91 22.47
CA GLU A 32 -50.73 -6.64 23.16
C GLU A 32 -51.13 -5.50 22.21
N VAL A 33 -52.08 -4.69 22.63
CA VAL A 33 -52.56 -3.51 21.92
C VAL A 33 -51.42 -2.48 21.92
N ALA A 34 -50.60 -2.50 20.88
CA ALA A 34 -49.59 -1.48 20.63
C ALA A 34 -50.30 -0.15 20.32
N THR A 35 -50.14 0.81 21.24
CA THR A 35 -50.47 2.21 20.99
C THR A 35 -49.41 2.74 20.03
N THR A 36 -49.77 2.93 18.76
CA THR A 36 -48.89 3.50 17.74
C THR A 36 -48.68 4.98 18.00
N THR A 37 -47.65 5.29 18.77
CA THR A 37 -46.93 6.57 18.61
C THR A 37 -46.41 6.60 17.17
N PRO A 38 -46.67 7.65 16.38
CA PRO A 38 -46.04 7.76 15.07
C PRO A 38 -44.54 7.90 15.32
N GLU A 39 -43.78 6.86 14.98
CA GLU A 39 -42.34 6.99 14.81
C GLU A 39 -42.11 8.04 13.73
N THR A 40 -41.61 9.19 14.14
CA THR A 40 -40.91 10.09 13.24
C THR A 40 -39.77 9.28 12.64
N ILE A 41 -39.94 8.88 11.39
CA ILE A 41 -38.84 8.35 10.57
C ILE A 41 -37.84 9.48 10.47
N ASP A 42 -36.81 9.43 11.32
CA ASP A 42 -35.60 10.24 11.15
C ASP A 42 -35.04 9.87 9.78
N THR A 43 -35.35 10.70 8.80
CA THR A 43 -34.76 10.66 7.48
C THR A 43 -33.33 11.14 7.69
N ALA A 44 -32.42 10.20 7.96
CA ALA A 44 -31.00 10.47 7.91
C ALA A 44 -30.70 11.05 6.52
N THR A 45 -30.35 12.34 6.49
CA THR A 45 -29.86 13.02 5.30
C THR A 45 -28.56 12.35 4.89
N SER A 46 -28.65 11.30 4.06
CA SER A 46 -27.48 10.71 3.41
C SER A 46 -26.94 11.76 2.45
N THR A 47 -25.87 12.46 2.83
CA THR A 47 -25.07 13.22 1.89
C THR A 47 -24.68 12.28 0.75
N PRO A 48 -24.89 12.64 -0.52
CA PRO A 48 -24.43 11.81 -1.62
C PRO A 48 -22.90 11.75 -1.59
N HIS A 49 -22.37 10.54 -1.52
CA HIS A 49 -20.94 10.27 -1.56
C HIS A 49 -20.55 9.68 -2.92
N LEU A 50 -19.34 10.00 -3.38
CA LEU A 50 -18.72 9.35 -4.53
C LEU A 50 -18.41 7.89 -4.16
N ALA A 51 -19.02 6.94 -4.88
CA ALA A 51 -18.77 5.52 -4.70
C ALA A 51 -18.65 4.87 -6.08
N ILE A 52 -17.42 4.72 -6.56
CA ILE A 52 -17.10 4.09 -7.84
C ILE A 52 -16.42 2.77 -7.59
N GLU A 53 -16.89 1.72 -8.27
CA GLU A 53 -16.28 0.40 -8.27
C GLU A 53 -16.27 -0.12 -9.70
N GLY A 54 -15.12 -0.63 -10.15
CA GLY A 54 -14.99 -1.19 -11.48
C GLY A 54 -13.62 -1.81 -11.71
N SER A 55 -13.49 -2.55 -12.79
CA SER A 55 -12.24 -3.25 -13.10
C SER A 55 -11.47 -2.58 -14.24
N VAL A 56 -10.15 -2.61 -14.14
CA VAL A 56 -9.22 -1.99 -15.11
C VAL A 56 -8.18 -2.99 -15.59
N ASP A 57 -7.75 -2.83 -16.84
CA ASP A 57 -6.58 -3.52 -17.39
C ASP A 57 -5.40 -2.55 -17.33
N VAL A 58 -4.33 -2.91 -16.64
CA VAL A 58 -3.24 -1.99 -16.31
C VAL A 58 -2.08 -2.17 -17.30
N PRO A 59 -1.70 -1.14 -18.07
CA PRO A 59 -0.55 -1.23 -18.96
C PRO A 59 0.77 -1.20 -18.19
N ALA A 60 1.82 -1.79 -18.77
CA ALA A 60 3.19 -1.74 -18.23
C ALA A 60 3.86 -0.37 -18.36
N SER A 61 3.19 0.58 -19.00
CA SER A 61 3.64 1.96 -19.16
C SER A 61 2.44 2.89 -19.26
N CYS A 62 2.53 4.07 -18.67
CA CYS A 62 1.52 5.11 -18.79
C CYS A 62 2.18 6.49 -18.78
N GLU A 63 1.44 7.49 -19.24
CA GLU A 63 1.77 8.90 -19.08
C GLU A 63 0.60 9.55 -18.36
N VAL A 64 0.90 10.35 -17.34
CA VAL A 64 -0.10 11.15 -16.62
C VAL A 64 0.35 12.60 -16.59
N ILE A 65 -0.59 13.52 -16.46
CA ILE A 65 -0.31 14.96 -16.42
C ILE A 65 -0.65 15.47 -15.03
N ASP A 66 0.27 16.22 -14.41
CA ASP A 66 0.03 16.85 -13.11
C ASP A 66 -0.78 18.15 -13.24
N THR A 67 -1.16 18.74 -12.11
CA THR A 67 -1.91 20.01 -12.07
C THR A 67 -1.15 21.21 -12.65
N ASP A 68 0.18 21.10 -12.82
CA ASP A 68 1.00 22.13 -13.44
C ASP A 68 1.09 21.95 -14.97
N GLY A 69 0.42 20.91 -15.51
CA GLY A 69 0.43 20.57 -16.93
C GLY A 69 1.70 19.84 -17.38
N VAL A 70 2.50 19.33 -16.44
CA VAL A 70 3.74 18.61 -16.74
C VAL A 70 3.42 17.12 -16.93
N PRO A 71 3.81 16.50 -18.06
CA PRO A 71 3.67 15.07 -18.26
C PRO A 71 4.73 14.28 -17.48
N HIS A 72 4.31 13.17 -16.89
CA HIS A 72 5.14 12.20 -16.18
C HIS A 72 4.95 10.82 -16.80
N THR A 73 6.04 10.27 -17.34
CA THR A 73 6.03 8.96 -18.00
C THR A 73 6.56 7.87 -17.08
N TYR A 74 5.80 6.79 -16.93
CA TYR A 74 6.18 5.57 -16.23
C TYR A 74 6.35 4.44 -17.22
N LEU A 75 7.48 3.74 -17.16
CA LEU A 75 7.85 2.69 -18.12
C LEU A 75 8.19 1.39 -17.41
N GLU A 76 7.92 0.27 -18.10
CA GLU A 76 8.32 -1.10 -17.72
C GLU A 76 7.88 -1.52 -16.30
N ALA A 77 6.78 -0.96 -15.80
CA ALA A 77 6.25 -1.24 -14.47
C ALA A 77 4.72 -1.16 -14.44
N TYR A 78 4.11 -2.11 -13.75
CA TYR A 78 2.68 -2.07 -13.43
C TYR A 78 2.50 -1.33 -12.11
N LEU A 79 2.08 -0.06 -12.19
CA LEU A 79 1.99 0.84 -11.04
C LEU A 79 0.55 1.27 -10.77
N GLY A 80 0.26 1.60 -9.51
CA GLY A 80 -1.04 2.12 -9.08
C GLY A 80 -1.45 3.38 -9.84
N ILE A 81 -0.48 4.23 -10.20
CA ILE A 81 -0.72 5.42 -11.01
C ILE A 81 -1.20 5.06 -12.42
N CYS A 82 -0.68 3.98 -13.02
CA CYS A 82 -1.13 3.50 -14.32
C CYS A 82 -2.50 2.81 -14.23
N ALA A 83 -2.87 2.24 -13.09
CA ALA A 83 -4.23 1.75 -12.85
C ALA A 83 -5.24 2.90 -12.79
N LEU A 84 -4.87 4.02 -12.15
CA LEU A 84 -5.70 5.22 -12.08
C LEU A 84 -5.86 5.88 -13.46
N GLU A 85 -4.78 5.97 -14.24
CA GLU A 85 -4.83 6.46 -15.62
C GLU A 85 -5.69 5.55 -16.51
N ALA A 86 -5.57 4.22 -16.35
CA ALA A 86 -6.43 3.28 -17.07
C ALA A 86 -7.91 3.45 -16.70
N ALA A 87 -8.24 3.78 -15.44
CA ALA A 87 -9.61 4.09 -15.03
C ALA A 87 -10.13 5.36 -15.72
N LEU A 88 -9.30 6.40 -15.81
CA LEU A 88 -9.63 7.66 -16.48
C LEU A 88 -9.84 7.46 -17.99
N SER A 89 -8.86 6.83 -18.65
CA SER A 89 -8.88 6.57 -20.09
C SER A 89 -10.06 5.68 -20.53
N ASN A 90 -10.52 4.78 -19.66
CA ASN A 90 -11.69 3.93 -19.93
C ASN A 90 -13.03 4.58 -19.51
N GLY A 91 -13.01 5.79 -18.94
CA GLY A 91 -14.19 6.52 -18.49
C GLY A 91 -14.85 5.94 -17.24
N LEU A 92 -14.14 5.11 -16.46
CA LEU A 92 -14.61 4.64 -15.16
C LEU A 92 -14.61 5.77 -14.13
N ILE A 93 -13.58 6.61 -14.19
CA ILE A 93 -13.58 7.96 -13.61
C ILE A 93 -13.48 8.96 -14.75
N THR A 94 -13.96 10.17 -14.51
CA THR A 94 -14.06 11.26 -15.49
C THR A 94 -13.06 12.39 -15.26
N ASP A 95 -12.59 12.55 -14.02
CA ASP A 95 -11.63 13.58 -13.63
C ASP A 95 -10.69 13.07 -12.53
N VAL A 96 -9.42 13.43 -12.64
CA VAL A 96 -8.41 13.22 -11.60
C VAL A 96 -7.43 14.38 -11.61
N GLN A 97 -7.07 14.87 -10.42
CA GLN A 97 -6.02 15.88 -10.26
C GLN A 97 -4.86 15.30 -9.47
N LEU A 98 -3.68 15.36 -10.08
CA LEU A 98 -2.43 14.84 -9.53
C LEU A 98 -1.51 16.00 -9.19
N SER A 99 -1.16 16.17 -7.92
CA SER A 99 -0.27 17.23 -7.49
C SER A 99 1.18 16.75 -7.42
N ASN A 100 2.09 17.60 -7.89
CA ASN A 100 3.53 17.46 -7.75
C ASN A 100 4.11 18.42 -6.69
N ALA A 101 3.29 18.88 -5.73
CA ALA A 101 3.71 19.86 -4.71
C ALA A 101 4.90 19.38 -3.86
N TYR A 102 5.12 18.06 -3.79
CA TYR A 102 6.24 17.42 -3.08
C TYR A 102 6.97 16.44 -4.01
N PRO A 103 7.86 16.93 -4.91
CA PRO A 103 8.45 16.08 -5.95
C PRO A 103 9.21 14.86 -5.41
N SER A 104 9.74 14.94 -4.19
CA SER A 104 10.49 13.84 -3.55
C SER A 104 9.63 12.63 -3.18
N ILE A 105 8.31 12.76 -3.09
CA ILE A 105 7.39 11.66 -2.76
C ILE A 105 6.59 11.18 -3.98
N GLY A 106 6.77 11.83 -5.13
CA GLY A 106 6.00 11.58 -6.35
C GLY A 106 4.62 12.25 -6.35
N LEU A 107 3.85 11.93 -7.39
CA LEU A 107 2.51 12.46 -7.58
C LEU A 107 1.51 11.85 -6.59
N PHE A 108 0.60 12.67 -6.09
CA PHE A 108 -0.50 12.24 -5.24
C PHE A 108 -1.82 12.86 -5.69
N VAL A 109 -2.91 12.17 -5.39
CA VAL A 109 -4.26 12.56 -5.80
C VAL A 109 -4.81 13.63 -4.88
N THR A 110 -5.30 14.73 -5.46
CA THR A 110 -6.00 15.80 -4.74
C THR A 110 -7.50 15.81 -5.02
N THR A 111 -7.92 15.37 -6.21
CA THR A 111 -9.31 15.38 -6.67
C THR A 111 -9.62 14.13 -7.48
N ILE A 112 -10.81 13.55 -7.29
CA ILE A 112 -11.38 12.52 -8.17
C ILE A 112 -12.84 12.88 -8.44
N ASP A 113 -13.27 12.92 -9.71
CA ASP A 113 -14.65 13.20 -10.13
C ASP A 113 -15.28 14.42 -9.43
N GLY A 114 -14.50 15.49 -9.32
CA GLY A 114 -14.91 16.75 -8.69
C GLY A 114 -14.90 16.75 -7.16
N VAL A 115 -14.58 15.64 -6.50
CA VAL A 115 -14.40 15.56 -5.05
C VAL A 115 -12.95 15.87 -4.69
N ALA A 116 -12.71 17.11 -4.25
CA ALA A 116 -11.40 17.58 -3.82
C ALA A 116 -11.19 17.36 -2.32
N ALA A 117 -10.01 16.85 -1.94
CA ALA A 117 -9.59 16.79 -0.55
C ALA A 117 -9.24 18.21 -0.04
N ASP A 118 -9.77 18.60 1.12
CA ASP A 118 -9.31 19.82 1.80
C ASP A 118 -7.82 19.67 2.19
N PRO A 119 -6.91 20.49 1.65
CA PRO A 119 -5.47 20.35 1.90
C PRO A 119 -5.08 20.57 3.37
N ASN A 120 -5.96 21.13 4.20
CA ASN A 120 -5.70 21.39 5.61
C ASN A 120 -6.17 20.28 6.54
N SER A 121 -6.99 19.34 6.05
CA SER A 121 -7.64 18.36 6.92
C SER A 121 -7.84 16.96 6.31
N GLN A 122 -7.68 16.81 4.99
CA GLN A 122 -8.08 15.61 4.25
C GLN A 122 -7.03 15.19 3.22
N TYR A 123 -7.12 13.93 2.81
CA TYR A 123 -6.33 13.35 1.73
C TYR A 123 -7.02 12.13 1.14
N TRP A 124 -6.64 11.77 -0.08
CA TRP A 124 -7.01 10.50 -0.70
C TRP A 124 -6.07 9.40 -0.20
N ALA A 125 -6.53 8.63 0.78
CA ALA A 125 -5.79 7.50 1.33
C ALA A 125 -5.78 6.33 0.32
N VAL A 126 -4.63 5.71 0.14
CA VAL A 126 -4.45 4.59 -0.81
C VAL A 126 -4.43 3.28 -0.03
N TYR A 127 -5.19 2.31 -0.51
CA TYR A 127 -5.27 0.96 0.03
C TYR A 127 -5.03 -0.05 -1.08
N GLN A 128 -4.25 -1.09 -0.79
CA GLN A 128 -4.08 -2.25 -1.66
C GLN A 128 -4.55 -3.49 -0.92
N ASN A 129 -5.44 -4.27 -1.52
CA ASN A 129 -5.96 -5.51 -0.96
C ASN A 129 -6.54 -5.33 0.46
N GLY A 130 -7.23 -4.20 0.66
CA GLY A 130 -7.86 -3.82 1.93
C GLY A 130 -6.90 -3.31 3.01
N GLN A 131 -5.59 -3.30 2.77
CA GLN A 131 -4.58 -2.76 3.69
C GLN A 131 -4.16 -1.36 3.27
N PHE A 132 -3.81 -0.50 4.22
CA PHE A 132 -3.24 0.81 3.91
C PHE A 132 -1.93 0.59 3.13
N ALA A 133 -1.79 1.24 1.99
CA ALA A 133 -0.66 1.00 1.10
C ALA A 133 0.65 1.54 1.71
N GLU A 134 1.72 0.76 1.61
CA GLU A 134 3.06 1.17 2.06
C GLU A 134 3.69 2.22 1.13
N TYR A 135 3.26 2.23 -0.13
CA TYR A 135 3.77 3.12 -1.17
C TYR A 135 2.64 3.94 -1.79
N GLY A 136 2.97 5.18 -2.18
CA GLY A 136 2.11 5.99 -3.03
C GLY A 136 1.96 5.40 -4.44
N LEU A 137 0.96 5.86 -5.19
CA LEU A 137 0.59 5.30 -6.50
C LEU A 137 1.73 5.22 -7.52
N THR A 138 2.71 6.13 -7.43
CA THR A 138 3.87 6.19 -8.34
C THR A 138 4.91 5.09 -8.09
N LEU A 139 4.86 4.42 -6.94
CA LEU A 139 5.76 3.33 -6.57
C LEU A 139 5.01 2.05 -6.19
N LEU A 140 3.68 2.13 -6.02
CA LEU A 140 2.84 1.01 -5.66
C LEU A 140 2.77 0.00 -6.81
N GLN A 141 3.45 -1.13 -6.65
CA GLN A 141 3.42 -2.23 -7.62
C GLN A 141 2.06 -2.92 -7.62
N ILE A 142 1.58 -3.24 -8.82
CA ILE A 142 0.25 -3.82 -9.06
C ILE A 142 0.38 -5.20 -9.69
N SER A 143 -0.40 -6.16 -9.16
CA SER A 143 -0.59 -7.50 -9.70
C SER A 143 -2.01 -7.71 -10.21
N ALA A 144 -2.19 -8.59 -11.20
CA ALA A 144 -3.53 -9.02 -11.59
C ALA A 144 -4.24 -9.70 -10.40
N GLY A 145 -5.50 -9.32 -10.18
CA GLY A 145 -6.30 -9.75 -9.04
C GLY A 145 -6.19 -8.84 -7.80
N ASP A 146 -5.33 -7.82 -7.81
CA ASP A 146 -5.30 -6.83 -6.74
C ASP A 146 -6.59 -5.99 -6.72
N THR A 147 -6.92 -5.44 -5.55
CA THR A 147 -7.89 -4.37 -5.39
C THR A 147 -7.16 -3.11 -4.91
N LEU A 148 -7.22 -2.04 -5.70
CA LEU A 148 -6.69 -0.72 -5.37
C LEU A 148 -7.85 0.20 -4.96
N MET A 149 -7.84 0.74 -3.76
CA MET A 149 -8.87 1.67 -3.28
C MET A 149 -8.26 3.03 -2.93
N LEU A 150 -8.85 4.09 -3.47
CA LEU A 150 -8.63 5.47 -3.05
C LEU A 150 -9.82 5.91 -2.20
N ARG A 151 -9.58 6.32 -0.97
CA ARG A 151 -10.61 6.67 0.00
C ARG A 151 -10.35 8.04 0.61
N LEU A 152 -11.31 8.95 0.50
CA LEU A 152 -11.20 10.25 1.14
C LEU A 152 -11.21 10.06 2.67
N SER A 153 -10.14 10.52 3.31
CA SER A 153 -9.95 10.39 4.75
C SER A 153 -9.46 11.70 5.35
N ASP A 154 -9.74 11.92 6.63
CA ASP A 154 -9.12 13.02 7.38
C ASP A 154 -7.76 12.63 7.96
N PHE A 155 -6.98 13.60 8.46
CA PHE A 155 -5.68 13.33 9.10
C PHE A 155 -5.75 12.54 10.41
N SER A 156 -6.95 12.27 10.94
CA SER A 156 -7.16 11.33 12.05
C SER A 156 -7.41 9.90 11.57
N GLY A 157 -7.47 9.67 10.26
CA GLY A 157 -7.70 8.37 9.63
C GLY A 157 -9.17 8.00 9.46
N ASN A 158 -10.10 8.90 9.75
CA ASN A 158 -11.53 8.62 9.62
C ASN A 158 -11.91 8.55 8.13
N ASN A 159 -12.77 7.60 7.78
CA ASN A 159 -13.37 7.52 6.44
C ASN A 159 -14.45 8.61 6.28
N LEU A 160 -14.35 9.41 5.22
CA LEU A 160 -15.29 10.48 4.92
C LEU A 160 -16.40 10.09 3.93
N GLY A 161 -16.42 8.81 3.51
CA GLY A 161 -17.50 8.21 2.71
C GLY A 161 -17.18 8.11 1.23
N ASP A 162 -16.40 9.04 0.68
CA ASP A 162 -16.04 9.05 -0.74
C ASP A 162 -14.93 8.03 -1.03
N GLN A 163 -15.14 7.16 -2.02
CA GLN A 163 -14.17 6.14 -2.41
C GLN A 163 -14.28 5.73 -3.89
N VAL A 164 -13.13 5.35 -4.44
CA VAL A 164 -12.99 4.69 -5.73
C VAL A 164 -12.25 3.38 -5.53
N THR A 165 -12.83 2.28 -5.99
CA THR A 165 -12.27 0.93 -5.91
C THR A 165 -12.03 0.39 -7.30
N LEU A 166 -10.79 0.02 -7.59
CA LEU A 166 -10.33 -0.50 -8.86
C LEU A 166 -9.91 -1.97 -8.68
N ASP A 167 -10.64 -2.87 -9.33
CA ASP A 167 -10.24 -4.27 -9.43
C ASP A 167 -9.28 -4.46 -10.61
N ILE A 168 -8.08 -4.96 -10.34
CA ILE A 168 -7.06 -5.14 -11.36
C ILE A 168 -7.36 -6.42 -12.13
N ARG A 169 -8.05 -6.28 -13.26
CA ARG A 169 -8.50 -7.43 -14.06
C ARG A 169 -7.34 -8.15 -14.74
N SER A 170 -6.45 -7.39 -15.38
CA SER A 170 -5.30 -7.95 -16.08
C SER A 170 -4.15 -6.95 -16.21
N LEU A 171 -2.97 -7.48 -16.49
CA LEU A 171 -1.75 -6.71 -16.78
C LEU A 171 -1.47 -6.78 -18.29
N VAL A 172 -1.39 -5.63 -18.94
CA VAL A 172 -1.21 -5.51 -20.38
C VAL A 172 0.24 -5.14 -20.67
N SER A 173 0.98 -6.03 -21.33
CA SER A 173 2.35 -5.72 -21.75
C SER A 173 2.34 -4.68 -22.87
N THR A 174 3.23 -3.70 -22.78
CA THR A 174 3.46 -2.75 -23.86
C THR A 174 4.16 -3.48 -25.00
N THR A 175 3.42 -3.80 -26.07
CA THR A 175 4.06 -4.30 -27.29
C THR A 175 4.65 -3.10 -28.01
N THR A 176 5.95 -2.87 -27.84
CA THR A 176 6.70 -1.94 -28.69
C THR A 176 6.64 -2.51 -30.10
N VAL A 177 5.79 -1.94 -30.96
CA VAL A 177 5.88 -2.14 -32.40
C VAL A 177 7.22 -1.56 -32.84
N ALA A 178 8.23 -2.43 -32.91
CA ALA A 178 9.50 -2.11 -33.52
C ALA A 178 9.25 -1.79 -35.00
N THR A 179 9.11 -0.50 -35.32
CA THR A 179 9.24 -0.02 -36.69
C THR A 179 10.69 -0.24 -37.09
N SER A 180 10.96 -1.39 -37.70
CA SER A 180 12.23 -1.67 -38.38
C SER A 180 12.29 -0.82 -39.64
N THR A 181 12.82 0.40 -39.53
CA THR A 181 13.36 1.10 -40.69
C THR A 181 14.82 0.71 -40.82
N GLU A 182 15.10 -0.17 -41.78
CA GLU A 182 16.43 -0.38 -42.33
C GLU A 182 17.05 0.97 -42.72
N SER A 183 18.22 1.29 -42.17
CA SER A 183 19.16 2.22 -42.79
C SER A 183 20.56 1.70 -42.58
N SER A 184 21.21 1.38 -43.71
CA SER A 184 22.56 0.83 -43.81
C SER A 184 23.64 1.87 -43.52
N GLY A 185 24.70 1.43 -42.83
CA GLY A 185 26.07 1.98 -42.83
C GLY A 185 26.28 3.20 -41.93
N GLY A 186 27.33 3.31 -41.11
CA GLY A 186 28.52 2.50 -40.89
C GLY A 186 29.40 3.18 -39.83
N ASP A 187 30.34 2.41 -39.28
CA ASP A 187 31.58 2.81 -38.59
C ASP A 187 31.52 3.39 -37.16
N ALA A 188 31.56 2.44 -36.22
CA ALA A 188 32.44 2.33 -35.06
C ALA A 188 33.15 3.58 -34.50
N ALA A 189 32.83 3.88 -33.24
CA ALA A 189 33.83 4.23 -32.24
C ALA A 189 33.44 3.60 -30.89
N ALA A 190 34.25 2.63 -30.46
CA ALA A 190 34.13 1.91 -29.21
C ALA A 190 34.75 2.70 -28.04
N MET A 191 34.11 2.68 -26.86
CA MET A 191 34.72 2.64 -25.50
C MET A 191 33.63 2.77 -24.41
N PRO A 192 33.86 2.31 -23.15
CA PRO A 192 33.58 0.94 -22.70
C PRO A 192 32.43 0.86 -21.68
N GLU A 193 32.00 -0.38 -21.43
CA GLU A 193 31.09 -0.79 -20.36
C GLU A 193 31.55 -0.34 -18.97
N GLN A 194 30.61 0.17 -18.17
CA GLN A 194 30.69 0.12 -16.71
C GLN A 194 29.47 -0.63 -16.17
N ASN A 195 29.80 -1.77 -15.58
CA ASN A 195 28.95 -2.62 -14.76
C ASN A 195 28.38 -1.87 -13.54
N SER A 196 27.31 -2.45 -13.01
CA SER A 196 26.85 -2.52 -11.63
C SER A 196 25.77 -1.55 -11.15
N GLY A 197 24.61 -2.15 -10.84
CA GLY A 197 23.50 -1.55 -10.11
C GLY A 197 22.25 -2.42 -10.06
N SER A 198 22.41 -3.75 -10.03
CA SER A 198 21.28 -4.69 -9.87
C SER A 198 20.93 -4.78 -8.38
N GLY A 199 19.73 -4.33 -8.02
CA GLY A 199 19.18 -4.43 -6.66
C GLY A 199 17.92 -5.29 -6.66
N GLY A 200 18.10 -6.61 -6.77
CA GLY A 200 17.06 -7.60 -6.51
C GLY A 200 17.17 -8.11 -5.08
N GLY A 201 16.07 -8.06 -4.33
CA GLY A 201 16.00 -8.53 -2.94
C GLY A 201 14.92 -9.58 -2.76
N GLY A 202 15.12 -10.75 -3.35
CA GLY A 202 14.32 -11.94 -3.10
C GLY A 202 15.27 -13.13 -2.97
N GLY A 203 15.51 -13.56 -1.74
CA GLY A 203 16.38 -14.70 -1.46
C GLY A 203 16.43 -15.01 0.04
N ASP A 204 15.80 -16.11 0.41
CA ASP A 204 16.04 -16.81 1.67
C ASP A 204 17.49 -17.31 1.69
N SER A 205 18.42 -16.44 2.05
CA SER A 205 19.69 -16.83 2.64
C SER A 205 19.72 -16.20 4.02
N ASP A 206 20.07 -16.99 5.04
CA ASP A 206 20.53 -16.49 6.34
C ASP A 206 21.80 -15.64 6.11
N GLU A 207 21.66 -14.47 5.51
CA GLU A 207 22.65 -13.41 5.60
C GLU A 207 22.53 -12.88 7.01
N THR A 208 23.38 -13.40 7.89
CA THR A 208 23.56 -12.85 9.22
C THR A 208 23.85 -11.37 9.07
N PHE A 209 22.93 -10.54 9.54
CA PHE A 209 23.04 -9.09 9.49
C PHE A 209 24.35 -8.64 10.18
N ASP A 210 25.30 -8.14 9.40
CA ASP A 210 26.60 -7.68 9.88
C ASP A 210 26.52 -6.18 10.23
N VAL A 211 26.40 -5.92 11.54
CA VAL A 211 26.34 -4.57 12.09
C VAL A 211 27.58 -3.76 11.74
N SER A 212 28.76 -4.38 11.73
CA SER A 212 30.02 -3.69 11.41
C SER A 212 30.07 -3.27 9.94
N ALA A 213 29.59 -4.12 9.02
CA ALA A 213 29.48 -3.78 7.61
C ALA A 213 28.46 -2.65 7.37
N ALA A 214 27.32 -2.68 8.06
CA ALA A 214 26.31 -1.62 7.99
C ALA A 214 26.86 -0.26 8.47
N LEU A 215 27.61 -0.24 9.58
CA LEU A 215 28.24 0.98 10.09
C LEU A 215 29.31 1.52 9.15
N ALA A 216 30.13 0.63 8.56
CA ALA A 216 31.12 1.03 7.57
C ALA A 216 30.48 1.64 6.32
N TYR A 217 29.37 1.08 5.86
CA TYR A 217 28.58 1.63 4.77
C TYR A 217 28.04 3.02 5.11
N LEU A 218 27.39 3.18 6.26
CA LEU A 218 26.87 4.47 6.71
C LEU A 218 27.98 5.52 6.84
N ALA A 219 29.13 5.17 7.42
CA ALA A 219 30.27 6.07 7.50
C ALA A 219 30.79 6.48 6.10
N GLY A 220 30.74 5.58 5.13
CA GLY A 220 31.12 5.85 3.73
C GLY A 220 30.15 6.77 2.98
N GLN A 221 28.88 6.81 3.38
CA GLN A 221 27.87 7.71 2.82
C GLN A 221 27.85 9.09 3.51
N GLN A 222 28.54 9.25 4.64
CA GLN A 222 28.60 10.52 5.35
C GLN A 222 29.43 11.56 4.57
N GLN A 223 28.81 12.69 4.26
CA GLN A 223 29.48 13.79 3.58
C GLN A 223 30.55 14.44 4.48
N SER A 224 31.39 15.27 3.87
CA SER A 224 32.49 15.92 4.58
C SER A 224 32.06 16.84 5.73
N ASP A 225 30.81 17.32 5.70
CA ASP A 225 30.19 18.18 6.71
C ASP A 225 29.45 17.39 7.82
N GLY A 226 29.46 16.06 7.75
CA GLY A 226 28.78 15.17 8.70
C GLY A 226 27.34 14.82 8.32
N SER A 227 26.80 15.41 7.24
CA SER A 227 25.43 15.15 6.79
C SER A 227 25.33 13.95 5.85
N PHE A 228 24.10 13.49 5.61
CA PHE A 228 23.77 12.48 4.60
C PHE A 228 23.01 13.08 3.40
N GLY A 229 23.13 14.39 3.16
CA GLY A 229 22.49 15.07 2.04
C GLY A 229 20.97 15.30 2.16
N SER A 230 20.35 14.86 3.26
CA SER A 230 18.95 15.15 3.62
C SER A 230 18.83 15.40 5.11
N LEU A 231 18.03 16.40 5.49
CA LEU A 231 17.80 16.75 6.90
C LEU A 231 17.14 15.57 7.66
N PHE A 232 16.18 14.89 7.03
CA PHE A 232 15.47 13.78 7.67
C PHE A 232 16.31 12.50 7.82
N LEU A 233 17.23 12.25 6.88
CA LEU A 233 18.11 11.07 6.94
C LEU A 233 19.28 11.28 7.90
N SER A 234 19.73 12.52 8.06
CA SER A 234 20.90 12.85 8.89
C SER A 234 20.63 12.58 10.37
N ASP A 235 19.41 12.83 10.86
CA ASP A 235 19.07 12.63 12.28
C ASP A 235 19.03 11.14 12.67
N TRP A 236 18.40 10.30 11.83
CA TRP A 236 18.33 8.86 12.07
C TRP A 236 19.67 8.17 11.88
N ALA A 237 20.44 8.56 10.85
CA ALA A 237 21.78 8.03 10.63
C ALA A 237 22.75 8.46 11.75
N ALA A 238 22.62 9.69 12.27
CA ALA A 238 23.39 10.15 13.41
C ALA A 238 23.05 9.38 14.70
N LEU A 239 21.77 9.09 14.94
CA LEU A 239 21.35 8.29 16.09
C LEU A 239 21.88 6.84 16.00
N ALA A 240 21.84 6.24 14.82
CA ALA A 240 22.38 4.90 14.56
C ALA A 240 23.91 4.87 14.75
N LEU A 241 24.63 5.86 14.23
CA LEU A 241 26.09 5.97 14.40
C LEU A 241 26.49 6.28 15.86
N ALA A 242 25.70 7.06 16.59
CA ALA A 242 25.99 7.42 17.99
C ALA A 242 25.70 6.29 18.98
N SER A 243 24.81 5.36 18.63
CA SER A 243 24.47 4.20 19.46
C SER A 243 25.37 2.98 19.21
N ALA A 244 26.12 2.99 18.12
CA ALA A 244 27.19 2.03 17.87
C ALA A 244 28.46 2.49 18.60
N ASP A 245 28.74 1.87 19.73
CA ASP A 245 29.72 2.35 20.71
C ASP A 245 31.20 2.44 20.23
N GLU A 246 31.57 2.18 18.95
CA GLU A 246 32.91 2.51 18.41
C GLU A 246 32.95 2.87 16.89
N GLY A 247 33.09 4.18 16.59
CA GLY A 247 33.70 4.80 15.38
C GLY A 247 32.82 5.06 14.13
N PRO A 248 33.24 5.85 13.11
CA PRO A 248 34.06 7.06 13.04
C PRO A 248 33.16 8.27 12.68
N ALA A 249 32.05 8.47 13.40
CA ALA A 249 31.10 9.53 13.08
C ALA A 249 31.80 10.90 13.10
N ARG A 250 31.78 11.61 11.97
CA ARG A 250 32.40 12.94 11.87
C ARG A 250 31.49 13.97 12.54
N PRO A 251 32.01 14.81 13.45
CA PRO A 251 31.17 15.77 14.16
C PRO A 251 30.64 16.83 13.20
N PRO A 252 29.38 17.27 13.36
CA PRO A 252 28.83 18.38 12.59
C PRO A 252 29.60 19.68 12.90
N ARG A 253 29.76 20.56 11.90
CA ARG A 253 30.41 21.86 12.13
C ARG A 253 29.65 22.66 13.19
N SER A 254 30.35 23.09 14.24
CA SER A 254 29.86 24.12 15.14
C SER A 254 29.67 25.42 14.36
N ARG A 255 28.45 25.95 14.31
CA ARG A 255 28.20 27.31 13.81
C ARG A 255 28.95 28.29 14.73
N ALA A 256 29.89 29.03 14.16
CA ALA A 256 30.41 30.28 14.73
C ALA A 256 29.46 31.43 14.40
#